data_AF-A0A2S2NF59-F1
#
_entry.id   AF-A0A2S2NF59-F1
#
_cell.length_a   1.000
_cell.length_b   1.000
_cell.length_c   1.000
_cell.angle_alpha   90.00
_cell.angle_beta   90.00
_cell.angle_gamma   90.00
#
_symmetry.space_group_name_H-M   'P 1'
#
loop_
_entity.id
_entity.type
_entity.pdbx_description
1 polymer ?
#
loop_
_entity_poly.entity_id
_entity_poly.type
_entity_poly.pdbx_seq_one_letter_code
_entity_poly.pdbx_strand_id
1 'polypeptide(L)'
;DAPLSKSHLKSIRRRIDHCIKEEAKITRALFTASSSYVDVEKILQEQTMTDFPKMDLSSFIHFDDGLKNDIELFKKMKCFMALNVKGTMKLSENLTAVITKIISKAVQLQYSAFGRECNGVKKLNFSEIQTYKLLLEVLYTKFPDTNNKEISSVISRWFSGAKDRDGAYLDSTTKSSSTA
;
A
#
# COMPACT_ATOMS: atom_id res chain seq x y z
N ASP A 1 -27.05 -41.98 49.42
CA ASP A 1 -26.20 -40.87 48.96
C ASP A 1 -24.89 -40.80 49.73
N ALA A 2 -23.77 -41.11 49.08
CA ALA A 2 -22.45 -41.00 49.68
C ALA A 2 -21.96 -39.53 49.62
N PRO A 3 -21.38 -38.97 50.69
CA PRO A 3 -20.95 -37.57 50.70
C PRO A 3 -19.75 -37.36 49.77
N LEU A 4 -19.88 -36.40 48.84
CA LEU A 4 -18.79 -35.96 47.97
C LEU A 4 -17.59 -35.50 48.79
N SER A 5 -16.42 -36.10 48.56
CA SER A 5 -15.23 -35.80 49.34
C SER A 5 -14.71 -34.38 49.05
N LYS A 6 -14.08 -33.77 50.05
CA LYS A 6 -13.51 -32.41 49.97
C LYS A 6 -12.47 -32.26 48.85
N SER A 7 -11.76 -33.34 48.50
CA SER A 7 -10.80 -33.36 47.38
C SER A 7 -11.51 -33.38 46.03
N HIS A 8 -12.66 -34.05 45.91
CA HIS A 8 -13.52 -34.05 44.73
C HIS A 8 -14.03 -32.63 44.43
N LEU A 9 -14.55 -31.94 45.44
CA LEU A 9 -15.02 -30.54 45.30
C LEU A 9 -13.89 -29.59 44.88
N LYS A 10 -12.68 -29.78 45.43
CA LYS A 10 -11.51 -28.96 45.07
C LYS A 10 -11.03 -29.20 43.63
N SER A 11 -11.15 -30.45 43.15
CA SER A 11 -10.86 -30.81 41.77
C SER A 11 -11.86 -30.18 40.78
N ILE A 12 -13.15 -30.26 41.10
CA ILE A 12 -14.23 -29.64 40.30
C ILE A 12 -14.04 -28.13 40.21
N ARG A 13 -13.76 -27.45 41.33
CA ARG A 13 -13.47 -26.02 41.34
C ARG A 13 -12.30 -25.65 40.42
N ARG A 14 -11.19 -26.39 40.49
CA ARG A 14 -10.02 -26.15 39.62
C ARG A 14 -10.34 -26.32 38.14
N ARG A 15 -11.17 -27.31 37.79
CA ARG A 15 -11.65 -27.50 36.41
C ARG A 15 -12.50 -26.32 35.94
N ILE A 16 -13.41 -25.84 36.78
CA ILE A 16 -14.26 -24.68 36.46
C ILE A 16 -13.39 -23.42 36.27
N ASP A 17 -12.47 -23.14 37.20
CA ASP A 17 -11.56 -21.99 37.12
C ASP A 17 -10.70 -22.03 35.85
N HIS A 18 -10.23 -23.22 35.45
CA HIS A 18 -9.47 -23.41 34.23
C HIS A 18 -10.34 -23.17 32.98
N CYS A 19 -11.55 -23.73 32.95
CA CYS A 19 -12.49 -23.56 31.85
C CYS A 19 -12.82 -22.08 31.62
N ILE A 20 -13.13 -21.35 32.69
CA ILE A 20 -13.42 -19.90 32.63
C ILE A 20 -12.22 -19.12 32.09
N LYS A 21 -10.99 -19.48 32.50
CA LYS A 21 -9.78 -18.78 32.03
C LYS A 21 -9.53 -19.00 30.55
N GLU A 22 -9.70 -20.21 30.05
CA GLU A 22 -9.49 -20.53 28.65
C GLU A 22 -10.56 -19.89 27.77
N GLU A 23 -11.84 -19.96 28.16
CA GLU A 23 -12.91 -19.25 27.44
C GLU A 23 -12.66 -17.75 27.44
N ALA A 24 -12.30 -17.13 28.57
CA ALA A 24 -12.00 -15.71 28.62
C ALA A 24 -10.80 -15.30 27.73
N LYS A 25 -9.80 -16.16 27.56
CA LYS A 25 -8.71 -15.93 26.60
C LYS A 25 -9.21 -15.96 25.17
N ILE A 26 -10.00 -16.97 24.82
CA ILE A 26 -10.59 -17.11 23.48
C ILE A 26 -11.48 -15.91 23.16
N THR A 27 -12.38 -15.53 24.08
CA THR A 27 -13.26 -14.36 23.93
C THR A 27 -12.46 -13.08 23.72
N ARG A 28 -11.41 -12.82 24.51
CA ARG A 28 -10.54 -11.64 24.32
C ARG A 28 -9.84 -11.64 22.97
N ALA A 29 -9.32 -12.79 22.52
CA ALA A 29 -8.71 -12.91 21.21
C ALA A 29 -9.71 -12.61 20.09
N LEU A 30 -10.94 -13.11 20.21
CA LEU A 30 -12.03 -12.85 19.28
C LEU A 30 -12.44 -11.37 19.23
N PHE A 31 -12.57 -10.70 20.37
CA PHE A 31 -12.87 -9.25 20.42
C PHE A 31 -11.74 -8.40 19.86
N THR A 32 -10.49 -8.78 20.09
CA THR A 32 -9.33 -8.09 19.51
C THR A 32 -9.32 -8.23 18.00
N ALA A 33 -9.58 -9.44 17.49
CA ALA A 33 -9.70 -9.70 16.06
C ALA A 33 -10.91 -8.98 15.44
N SER A 34 -12.08 -8.98 16.09
CA SER A 34 -13.27 -8.32 15.58
C SER A 34 -13.16 -6.80 15.58
N SER A 35 -12.56 -6.19 16.61
CA SER A 35 -12.27 -4.75 16.64
C SER A 35 -11.37 -4.35 15.47
N SER A 36 -10.34 -5.15 15.18
CA SER A 36 -9.45 -4.89 14.04
C SER A 36 -10.17 -5.05 12.68
N TYR A 37 -11.12 -5.98 12.58
CA TYR A 37 -11.91 -6.20 11.37
C TYR A 37 -12.93 -5.08 11.13
N VAL A 38 -13.64 -4.65 12.18
CA VAL A 38 -14.59 -3.54 12.14
C VAL A 38 -13.88 -2.22 11.82
N ASP A 39 -12.68 -2.01 12.37
CA ASP A 39 -11.83 -0.89 11.97
C ASP A 39 -11.47 -0.98 10.48
N VAL A 40 -11.05 -2.13 9.97
CA VAL A 40 -10.72 -2.32 8.55
C VAL A 40 -11.93 -2.07 7.64
N GLU A 41 -13.13 -2.55 8.00
CA GLU A 41 -14.34 -2.40 7.18
C GLU A 41 -14.88 -0.96 7.18
N LYS A 42 -14.81 -0.28 8.33
CA LYS A 42 -15.12 1.16 8.43
C LYS A 42 -14.11 2.01 7.66
N ILE A 43 -12.83 1.66 7.77
CA ILE A 43 -11.73 2.25 6.99
C ILE A 43 -11.93 2.01 5.49
N LEU A 44 -12.39 0.83 5.05
CA LEU A 44 -12.75 0.53 3.66
C LEU A 44 -13.88 1.42 3.14
N GLN A 45 -14.88 1.72 3.98
CA GLN A 45 -16.04 2.54 3.63
C GLN A 45 -15.72 4.05 3.63
N GLU A 46 -14.82 4.51 4.51
CA GLU A 46 -14.44 5.93 4.65
C GLU A 46 -13.29 6.36 3.71
N GLN A 47 -12.63 5.42 3.00
CA GLN A 47 -11.44 5.69 2.18
C GLN A 47 -11.69 6.00 0.70
N THR A 48 -12.51 7.00 0.44
CA THR A 48 -12.37 7.71 -0.84
C THR A 48 -11.28 8.76 -0.69
N MET A 49 -10.07 8.45 -1.16
CA MET A 49 -9.09 9.49 -1.44
C MET A 49 -9.51 10.18 -2.74
N THR A 50 -10.45 11.12 -2.65
CA THR A 50 -11.07 11.80 -3.80
C THR A 50 -10.11 12.69 -4.57
N ASP A 51 -9.02 13.11 -3.93
CA ASP A 51 -8.10 14.13 -4.45
C ASP A 51 -6.91 13.53 -5.21
N PHE A 52 -7.12 12.38 -5.84
CA PHE A 52 -6.12 11.60 -6.54
C PHE A 52 -6.58 11.29 -7.99
N PRO A 53 -5.63 11.17 -8.94
CA PRO A 53 -4.18 11.30 -8.76
C PRO A 53 -3.74 12.75 -8.53
N LYS A 54 -2.61 12.96 -7.85
CA LYS A 54 -2.01 14.29 -7.73
C LYS A 54 -1.56 14.76 -9.11
N MET A 55 -2.09 15.91 -9.53
CA MET A 55 -1.99 16.38 -10.90
C MET A 55 -0.69 17.14 -11.16
N ASP A 56 -0.13 17.78 -10.14
CA ASP A 56 1.08 18.59 -10.21
C ASP A 56 2.12 18.18 -9.15
N LEU A 57 3.35 18.63 -9.36
CA LEU A 57 4.48 18.25 -8.51
C LEU A 57 4.37 18.84 -7.09
N SER A 58 3.88 20.08 -6.95
CA SER A 58 3.82 20.76 -5.66
C SER A 58 2.80 20.10 -4.75
N SER A 59 1.61 19.77 -5.26
CA SER A 59 0.59 19.04 -4.51
C SER A 59 1.05 17.64 -4.11
N PHE A 60 1.82 16.98 -4.98
CA PHE A 60 2.39 15.67 -4.66
C PHE A 60 3.48 15.73 -3.57
N ILE A 61 4.38 16.72 -3.62
CA ILE A 61 5.42 16.90 -2.58
C ILE A 61 4.76 17.19 -1.23
N HIS A 62 3.79 18.13 -1.18
CA HIS A 62 3.08 18.44 0.05
C HIS A 62 2.35 17.22 0.62
N PHE A 63 1.73 16.42 -0.26
CA PHE A 63 1.12 15.15 0.14
C PHE A 63 2.15 14.17 0.73
N ASP A 64 3.31 13.98 0.08
CA ASP A 64 4.33 13.04 0.54
C ASP A 64 4.95 13.48 1.88
N ASP A 65 5.14 14.78 2.08
CA ASP A 65 5.58 15.34 3.36
C ASP A 65 4.52 15.14 4.46
N GLY A 66 3.24 15.23 4.10
CA GLY A 66 2.12 14.89 4.99
C GLY A 66 2.23 13.44 5.50
N LEU A 67 2.61 12.48 4.66
CA LEU A 67 2.77 11.07 5.06
C LEU A 67 3.82 10.84 6.16
N LYS A 68 4.75 11.78 6.37
CA LYS A 68 5.78 11.68 7.42
C LYS A 68 5.26 12.07 8.80
N ASN A 69 4.31 13.01 8.84
CA ASN A 69 3.89 13.69 10.07
C ASN A 69 2.45 13.36 10.47
N ASP A 70 1.61 12.98 9.51
CA ASP A 70 0.21 12.65 9.72
C ASP A 70 0.01 11.12 9.72
N ILE A 71 -0.18 10.56 10.92
CA ILE A 71 -0.39 9.13 11.15
C ILE A 71 -1.70 8.66 10.51
N GLU A 72 -2.74 9.49 10.50
CA GLU A 72 -4.03 9.13 9.92
C GLU A 72 -3.94 9.06 8.39
N LEU A 73 -3.30 10.07 7.77
CA LEU A 73 -3.02 10.06 6.35
C LEU A 73 -2.14 8.87 5.95
N PHE A 74 -1.11 8.56 6.74
CA PHE A 74 -0.27 7.39 6.53
C PHE A 74 -1.07 6.09 6.52
N LYS A 75 -1.93 5.88 7.54
CA LYS A 75 -2.80 4.69 7.63
C LYS A 75 -3.77 4.62 6.47
N LYS A 76 -4.41 5.74 6.12
CA LYS A 76 -5.33 5.84 4.99
C LYS A 76 -4.64 5.48 3.68
N MET A 77 -3.45 6.00 3.45
CA MET A 77 -2.68 5.74 2.24
C MET A 77 -2.24 4.27 2.13
N LYS A 78 -1.74 3.70 3.23
CA LYS A 78 -1.33 2.30 3.29
C LYS A 78 -2.48 1.35 2.96
N CYS A 79 -3.64 1.59 3.55
CA CYS A 79 -4.84 0.80 3.30
C CYS A 79 -5.33 0.97 1.86
N PHE A 80 -5.38 2.21 1.35
CA PHE A 80 -5.70 2.48 -0.06
C PHE A 80 -4.80 1.68 -1.01
N MET A 81 -3.48 1.66 -0.81
CA MET A 81 -2.57 0.85 -1.62
C MET A 81 -2.88 -0.65 -1.49
N ALA A 82 -3.05 -1.15 -0.26
CA ALA A 82 -3.30 -2.56 -0.01
C ALA A 82 -4.60 -3.09 -0.64
N LEU A 83 -5.64 -2.25 -0.73
CA LEU A 83 -6.91 -2.56 -1.40
C LEU A 83 -6.78 -2.58 -2.93
N ASN A 84 -5.88 -1.74 -3.47
CA ASN A 84 -5.67 -1.64 -4.90
C ASN A 84 -4.63 -2.64 -5.45
N VAL A 85 -3.83 -3.28 -4.58
CA VAL A 85 -2.99 -4.43 -4.94
C VAL A 85 -3.81 -5.73 -4.92
N LYS A 86 -3.97 -6.34 -6.09
CA LYS A 86 -4.62 -7.63 -6.31
C LYS A 86 -3.58 -8.74 -6.42
N GLY A 87 -3.59 -9.69 -5.48
CA GLY A 87 -2.62 -10.80 -5.44
C GLY A 87 -2.67 -11.74 -6.66
N THR A 88 -3.75 -11.73 -7.43
CA THR A 88 -3.89 -12.53 -8.68
C THR A 88 -3.18 -11.91 -9.89
N MET A 89 -2.77 -10.64 -9.80
CA MET A 89 -2.11 -9.91 -10.89
C MET A 89 -0.59 -9.93 -10.74
N LYS A 90 0.14 -9.75 -11.84
CA LYS A 90 1.60 -9.68 -11.80
C LYS A 90 2.06 -8.44 -11.04
N LEU A 91 3.28 -8.48 -10.50
CA LEU A 91 3.90 -7.35 -9.78
C LEU A 91 3.85 -6.03 -10.58
N SER A 92 4.18 -6.09 -11.87
CA SER A 92 4.16 -4.91 -12.76
C SER A 92 2.78 -4.33 -12.99
N GLU A 93 1.77 -5.19 -13.09
CA GLU A 93 0.39 -4.79 -13.30
C GLU A 93 -0.17 -4.16 -12.02
N ASN A 94 0.13 -4.75 -10.86
CA ASN A 94 -0.20 -4.19 -9.55
C ASN A 94 0.44 -2.83 -9.30
N LEU A 95 1.76 -2.74 -9.55
CA LEU A 95 2.47 -1.48 -9.42
C LEU A 95 1.79 -0.42 -10.27
N THR A 96 1.56 -0.72 -11.56
CA THR A 96 0.92 0.21 -12.49
C THR A 96 -0.47 0.62 -12.01
N ALA A 97 -1.31 -0.34 -11.61
CA ALA A 97 -2.68 -0.09 -11.17
C ALA A 97 -2.75 0.80 -9.92
N VAL A 98 -1.83 0.63 -8.97
CA VAL A 98 -1.79 1.44 -7.74
C VAL A 98 -1.20 2.81 -8.01
N ILE A 99 -0.01 2.89 -8.62
CA ILE A 99 0.74 4.13 -8.74
C ILE A 99 0.05 5.14 -9.68
N THR A 100 -0.65 4.66 -10.71
CA THR A 100 -1.44 5.52 -11.63
C THR A 100 -2.62 6.17 -10.95
N LYS A 101 -3.13 5.59 -9.86
CA LYS A 101 -4.14 6.22 -9.01
C LYS A 101 -3.56 7.28 -8.10
N ILE A 102 -2.25 7.27 -7.82
CA ILE A 102 -1.64 8.19 -6.85
C ILE A 102 -1.04 9.40 -7.56
N ILE A 103 -0.30 9.16 -8.64
CA ILE A 103 0.42 10.21 -9.38
C ILE A 103 -0.01 10.27 -10.84
N SER A 104 -0.22 11.50 -11.31
CA SER A 104 -0.49 11.77 -12.71
C SER A 104 0.76 11.51 -13.57
N LYS A 105 0.60 11.51 -14.89
CA LYS A 105 1.75 11.47 -15.81
C LYS A 105 2.64 12.71 -15.66
N ALA A 106 2.06 13.88 -15.40
CA ALA A 106 2.82 15.11 -15.21
C ALA A 106 3.78 14.99 -14.03
N VAL A 107 3.32 14.41 -12.91
CA VAL A 107 4.18 14.10 -11.75
C VAL A 107 5.19 13.00 -12.10
N GLN A 108 4.77 11.91 -12.76
CA GLN A 108 5.67 10.82 -13.18
C GLN A 108 6.85 11.33 -14.00
N LEU A 109 6.64 12.30 -14.90
CA LEU A 109 7.70 12.86 -15.75
C LEU A 109 8.80 13.57 -14.95
N GLN A 110 8.49 14.11 -13.76
CA GLN A 110 9.44 14.80 -12.88
C GLN A 110 10.35 13.86 -12.09
N TYR A 111 9.93 12.60 -11.93
CA TYR A 111 10.65 11.60 -11.14
C TYR A 111 11.32 10.55 -12.01
N SER A 112 12.37 9.96 -11.46
CA SER A 112 12.85 8.64 -11.83
C SER A 112 12.85 7.75 -10.60
N ALA A 113 12.92 6.44 -10.79
CA ALA A 113 12.95 5.50 -9.67
C ALA A 113 14.08 5.81 -8.67
N PHE A 114 15.26 6.23 -9.16
CA PHE A 114 16.49 6.35 -8.38
C PHE A 114 17.27 7.66 -8.67
N GLY A 115 16.59 8.75 -8.98
CA GLY A 115 17.21 10.07 -9.21
C GLY A 115 18.14 10.17 -10.43
N ARG A 116 17.94 9.30 -11.43
CA ARG A 116 18.76 9.26 -12.64
C ARG A 116 18.47 10.45 -13.55
N GLU A 117 19.52 10.90 -14.23
CA GLU A 117 19.41 11.84 -15.33
C GLU A 117 18.79 11.16 -16.56
N CYS A 118 17.92 11.87 -17.27
CA CYS A 118 17.26 11.41 -18.48
C CYS A 118 17.29 12.52 -19.53
N ASN A 119 17.95 12.28 -20.67
CA ASN A 119 18.09 13.25 -21.75
C ASN A 119 18.65 14.62 -21.29
N GLY A 120 19.70 14.63 -20.45
CA GLY A 120 20.28 15.88 -19.95
C GLY A 120 19.57 16.50 -18.75
N VAL A 121 18.43 15.93 -18.32
CA VAL A 121 17.60 16.48 -17.23
C VAL A 121 17.69 15.58 -16.00
N LYS A 122 18.18 16.15 -14.89
CA LYS A 122 18.22 15.46 -13.60
C LYS A 122 16.81 15.37 -13.01
N LYS A 123 16.31 14.15 -12.83
CA LYS A 123 14.98 13.91 -12.25
C LYS A 123 15.05 13.70 -10.74
N LEU A 124 13.93 13.95 -10.07
CA LEU A 124 13.78 13.69 -8.64
C LEU A 124 13.86 12.17 -8.34
N ASN A 125 14.30 11.83 -7.13
CA ASN A 125 14.46 10.44 -6.69
C ASN A 125 13.19 9.93 -6.00
N PHE A 126 12.45 9.03 -6.67
CA PHE A 126 11.24 8.45 -6.10
C PHE A 126 11.55 7.47 -4.94
N SER A 127 12.69 6.77 -4.95
CA SER A 127 13.00 5.81 -3.88
C SER A 127 13.22 6.44 -2.50
N GLU A 128 13.45 7.75 -2.44
CA GLU A 128 13.72 8.46 -1.18
C GLU A 128 12.44 8.94 -0.49
N ILE A 129 11.31 8.99 -1.20
CA ILE A 129 10.06 9.59 -0.70
C ILE A 129 9.20 8.58 0.08
N GLN A 130 8.24 9.08 0.86
CA GLN A 130 7.46 8.24 1.77
C GLN A 130 6.45 7.34 1.03
N THR A 131 5.89 7.85 -0.08
CA THR A 131 4.99 7.11 -0.96
C THR A 131 5.64 5.83 -1.49
N TYR A 132 6.93 5.89 -1.86
CA TYR A 132 7.67 4.71 -2.31
C TYR A 132 7.83 3.67 -1.20
N LYS A 133 8.20 4.11 0.01
CA LYS A 133 8.40 3.21 1.16
C LYS A 133 7.11 2.48 1.52
N LEU A 134 5.98 3.18 1.52
CA LEU A 134 4.65 2.59 1.71
C LEU A 134 4.30 1.58 0.62
N LEU A 135 4.57 1.94 -0.64
CA LEU A 135 4.30 1.05 -1.77
C LEU A 135 5.12 -0.23 -1.68
N LEU A 136 6.40 -0.15 -1.32
CA LEU A 136 7.24 -1.31 -1.07
C LEU A 136 6.67 -2.20 0.03
N GLU A 137 6.30 -1.62 1.16
CA GLU A 137 5.75 -2.36 2.30
C GLU A 137 4.51 -3.17 1.91
N VAL A 138 3.60 -2.55 1.15
CA VAL A 138 2.39 -3.21 0.65
C VAL A 138 2.71 -4.30 -0.36
N LEU A 139 3.65 -4.05 -1.27
CA LEU A 139 4.06 -5.04 -2.27
C LEU A 139 4.72 -6.26 -1.62
N TYR A 140 5.61 -6.11 -0.64
CA TYR A 140 6.21 -7.25 0.08
C TYR A 140 5.17 -8.08 0.84
N THR A 141 4.12 -7.44 1.34
CA THR A 141 3.02 -8.15 2.03
C THR A 141 2.24 -9.06 1.06
N LYS A 142 2.13 -8.66 -0.21
CA LYS A 142 1.36 -9.40 -1.24
C LYS A 142 2.23 -10.31 -2.11
N PHE A 143 3.52 -10.02 -2.20
CA PHE A 143 4.53 -10.73 -2.98
C PHE A 143 5.75 -11.07 -2.11
N PRO A 144 5.61 -11.98 -1.13
CA PRO A 144 6.67 -12.25 -0.14
C PRO A 144 7.93 -12.87 -0.76
N ASP A 145 7.80 -13.56 -1.91
CA ASP A 145 8.92 -14.23 -2.59
C ASP A 145 9.68 -13.30 -3.56
N THR A 146 9.21 -12.06 -3.73
CA THR A 146 9.82 -11.11 -4.66
C THR A 146 11.05 -10.44 -4.04
N ASN A 147 12.14 -10.38 -4.80
CA ASN A 147 13.37 -9.70 -4.36
C ASN A 147 13.39 -8.19 -4.70
N ASN A 148 14.20 -7.43 -3.98
CA ASN A 148 14.32 -5.97 -4.15
C ASN A 148 14.72 -5.57 -5.58
N LYS A 149 15.54 -6.38 -6.27
CA LYS A 149 16.01 -6.08 -7.62
C LYS A 149 14.85 -6.15 -8.63
N GLU A 150 13.94 -7.10 -8.46
CA GLU A 150 12.77 -7.25 -9.30
C GLU A 150 11.84 -6.04 -9.15
N ILE A 151 11.49 -5.66 -7.92
CA ILE A 151 10.64 -4.47 -7.66
C ILE A 151 11.32 -3.21 -8.20
N SER A 152 12.61 -3.03 -7.92
CA SER A 152 13.40 -1.89 -8.42
C SER A 152 13.39 -1.81 -9.95
N SER A 153 13.50 -2.95 -10.63
CA SER A 153 13.47 -3.06 -12.09
C SER A 153 12.09 -2.69 -12.64
N VAL A 154 11.02 -3.21 -12.03
CA VAL A 154 9.64 -2.90 -12.42
C VAL A 154 9.33 -1.40 -12.22
N ILE A 155 9.70 -0.81 -11.08
CA ILE A 155 9.51 0.61 -10.80
C ILE A 155 10.32 1.48 -11.78
N SER A 156 11.56 1.11 -12.06
CA SER A 156 12.41 1.82 -13.03
C SER A 156 11.81 1.82 -14.44
N ARG A 157 11.33 0.65 -14.89
CA ARG A 157 10.65 0.53 -16.19
C ARG A 157 9.39 1.37 -16.23
N TRP A 158 8.59 1.35 -15.16
CA TRP A 158 7.37 2.14 -15.07
C TRP A 158 7.65 3.65 -15.21
N PHE A 159 8.62 4.21 -14.48
CA PHE A 159 8.99 5.63 -14.62
C PHE A 159 9.58 5.97 -15.99
N SER A 160 10.31 5.04 -16.60
CA SER A 160 10.91 5.25 -17.93
C SER A 160 9.87 5.24 -19.05
N GLY A 161 8.82 4.42 -18.91
CA GLY A 161 7.70 4.31 -19.85
C GLY A 161 6.65 5.42 -19.77
N ALA A 162 6.93 6.52 -19.06
CA ALA A 162 5.97 7.63 -18.89
C ALA A 162 5.47 8.22 -20.22
N LYS A 163 6.33 8.26 -21.23
CA LYS A 163 6.02 8.83 -22.56
C LYS A 163 4.94 8.01 -23.28
N ASP A 164 4.98 6.69 -23.15
CA ASP A 164 4.15 5.75 -23.91
C ASP A 164 2.78 5.47 -23.26
N ARG A 165 2.57 5.99 -22.04
CA ARG A 165 1.41 5.65 -21.19
C ARG A 165 0.07 6.21 -21.65
N ASP A 166 0.06 7.29 -22.44
CA ASP A 166 -1.20 7.93 -22.90
C ASP A 166 -1.54 7.62 -24.36
N GLY A 167 -0.87 6.63 -24.97
CA GLY A 167 -1.04 6.37 -26.39
C GLY A 167 -0.39 7.47 -27.24
N ALA A 168 0.56 7.07 -28.06
CA ALA A 168 1.09 7.92 -29.13
C ALA A 168 0.02 8.07 -30.24
N TYR A 169 -1.01 8.88 -30.01
CA TYR A 169 -1.93 9.31 -31.05
C TYR A 169 -2.31 10.77 -30.86
N LEU A 170 -1.35 11.65 -31.19
CA LEU A 170 -1.47 13.05 -31.62
C LEU A 170 -0.14 13.76 -31.31
N ASP A 171 0.88 13.53 -32.14
CA ASP A 171 1.97 14.49 -32.46
C ASP A 171 3.14 13.90 -33.27
N SER A 172 2.95 12.75 -33.94
CA SER A 172 3.88 12.32 -35.01
C SER A 172 3.62 13.01 -36.36
N THR A 173 2.66 13.94 -36.46
CA THR A 173 2.23 14.57 -37.72
C THR A 173 2.67 16.03 -37.89
N THR A 174 3.65 16.52 -37.13
CA THR A 174 4.14 17.91 -37.22
C THR A 174 5.67 18.03 -37.31
N LYS A 175 6.40 16.93 -37.58
CA LYS A 175 7.86 16.98 -37.81
C LYS A 175 8.34 16.22 -39.06
N SER A 176 7.58 16.29 -40.15
CA SER A 176 8.03 15.84 -41.48
C SER A 176 7.63 16.80 -42.59
N SER A 177 7.76 18.10 -42.32
CA SER A 177 7.66 19.16 -43.35
C SER A 177 8.49 20.39 -42.96
N SER A 178 9.78 20.18 -42.70
CA SER A 178 10.80 21.23 -42.89
C SER A 178 12.19 20.62 -42.83
N THR A 179 12.74 20.25 -43.98
CA THR A 179 14.15 20.42 -44.35
C THR A 179 14.38 19.88 -45.77
N ALA A 180 14.79 20.80 -46.65
CA ALA A 180 15.40 20.65 -47.97
C ALA A 180 14.55 20.03 -49.09
#